data_AF-A0A178WEQ1-F1
#
_entry.id   AF-A0A178WEQ1-F1
#
_cell.length_a   1.000
_cell.length_b   1.000
_cell.length_c   1.000
_cell.angle_alpha   90.00
_cell.angle_beta   90.00
_cell.angle_gamma   90.00
#
_symmetry.space_group_name_H-M   'P 1'
#
loop_
_entity.id
_entity.type
_entity.pdbx_description
1 polymer ?
#
loop_
_entity_poly.entity_id
_entity_poly.type
_entity_poly.pdbx_seq_one_letter_code
_entity_poly.pdbx_strand_id
1 'polypeptide(L)'
;MDLRLQQAAESGSINELYALIDENPYILENIDAVPFVSTPLHVAAVFGNIEFAMEMLNLKPSFARKLNTSGYSPLHLAVEKEQSDFVSHMLWHDGGLSRVKGRNGVTPFHLLVIRGDDDLVAECLITSPECIEDVNVDRQNALHLAVMNDRFEVLQVLTGWIQRMSQKDAYYIENRVLNKRDFDFNTALHLAAYKNDQQASFTFFEIRFSISCLETITKMPVGGAEPS
;
A
#
# COMPACT_ATOMS: atom_id res chain seq x y z
N MET A 1 5.06 10.17 24.66
CA MET A 1 6.14 9.17 24.62
C MET A 1 7.29 9.69 25.46
N ASP A 2 7.99 8.83 26.20
CA ASP A 2 9.20 9.21 26.95
C ASP A 2 10.24 9.78 25.97
N LEU A 3 10.84 10.93 26.30
CA LEU A 3 11.82 11.60 25.45
C LEU A 3 13.07 10.72 25.23
N ARG A 4 13.49 9.95 26.23
CA ARG A 4 14.65 9.05 26.11
C ARG A 4 14.36 7.90 25.15
N LEU A 5 13.14 7.37 25.19
CA LEU A 5 12.72 6.32 24.26
C LEU A 5 12.57 6.86 22.83
N GLN A 6 12.12 8.11 22.69
CA GLN A 6 12.13 8.79 21.41
C GLN A 6 13.56 8.94 20.86
N GLN A 7 14.52 9.38 21.68
CA GLN A 7 15.92 9.53 21.30
C GLN A 7 16.55 8.19 20.91
N ALA A 8 16.28 7.12 21.64
CA ALA A 8 16.74 5.77 21.29
C ALA A 8 16.21 5.32 19.92
N ALA A 9 14.93 5.61 19.63
CA ALA A 9 14.33 5.28 18.34
C ALA A 9 14.83 6.17 17.19
N GLU A 10 15.16 7.43 17.48
CA GLU A 10 15.75 8.37 16.53
C GLU A 10 17.21 8.02 16.19
N SER A 11 18.00 7.62 17.18
CA SER A 11 19.39 7.18 17.00
C SER A 11 19.52 5.73 16.50
N GLY A 12 18.45 4.94 16.59
CA GLY A 12 18.45 3.51 16.30
C GLY A 12 19.12 2.67 17.39
N SER A 13 19.33 3.21 18.59
CA SER A 13 20.05 2.56 19.68
C SER A 13 19.20 1.48 20.38
N ILE A 14 19.44 0.22 20.02
CA ILE A 14 18.84 -0.94 20.68
C ILE A 14 19.31 -1.07 22.15
N ASN A 15 20.55 -0.68 22.46
CA ASN A 15 21.07 -0.71 23.83
C ASN A 15 20.31 0.26 24.74
N GLU A 16 20.01 1.48 24.27
CA GLU A 16 19.22 2.45 25.04
C GLU A 16 17.78 1.99 25.22
N LEU A 17 17.19 1.35 24.19
CA LEU A 17 15.88 0.71 24.31
C LEU A 17 15.86 -0.31 25.46
N TYR A 18 16.82 -1.23 25.49
CA TYR A 18 16.88 -2.25 26.54
C TYR A 18 17.17 -1.67 27.92
N ALA A 19 18.04 -0.66 28.04
CA ALA A 19 18.26 0.04 29.31
C ALA A 19 16.96 0.69 29.85
N LEU A 20 16.13 1.27 28.97
CA LEU A 20 14.83 1.84 29.36
C LEU A 20 13.79 0.77 29.73
N ILE A 21 13.83 -0.40 29.10
CA ILE A 21 12.98 -1.54 29.45
C ILE A 21 13.39 -2.11 30.81
N ASP A 22 14.68 -2.20 31.09
CA ASP A 22 15.19 -2.65 32.39
C ASP A 22 14.78 -1.69 33.52
N GLU A 23 14.83 -0.36 33.27
CA GLU A 23 14.33 0.65 34.20
C GLU A 23 12.80 0.57 34.39
N ASN A 24 12.05 0.32 33.31
CA ASN A 24 10.59 0.26 33.33
C ASN A 24 10.07 -0.85 32.38
N PRO A 25 9.80 -2.06 32.90
CA PRO A 25 9.34 -3.19 32.09
C PRO A 25 7.98 -2.98 31.40
N TYR A 26 7.18 -2.01 31.85
CA TYR A 26 5.86 -1.71 31.29
C TYR A 26 5.88 -0.56 30.28
N ILE A 27 7.05 -0.02 29.93
CA ILE A 27 7.17 1.18 29.07
C ILE A 27 6.47 1.01 27.72
N LEU A 28 6.61 -0.16 27.07
CA LEU A 28 5.98 -0.44 25.78
C LEU A 28 4.48 -0.74 25.92
N GLU A 29 4.08 -1.45 26.97
CA GLU A 29 2.67 -1.79 27.22
C GLU A 29 1.83 -0.55 27.48
N ASN A 30 2.35 0.40 28.25
CA ASN A 30 1.68 1.67 28.53
C ASN A 30 1.46 2.50 27.27
N ILE A 31 2.40 2.46 26.31
CA ILE A 31 2.23 3.10 25.01
C ILE A 31 1.17 2.35 24.20
N ASP A 32 1.19 1.01 24.21
CA ASP A 32 0.23 0.23 23.43
C ASP A 32 -1.22 0.37 23.92
N ALA A 33 -1.42 0.59 25.21
CA ALA A 33 -2.74 0.82 25.77
C ALA A 33 -3.43 2.10 25.22
N VAL A 34 -2.67 3.06 24.68
CA VAL A 34 -3.21 4.30 24.12
C VAL A 34 -3.63 4.07 22.65
N PRO A 35 -4.91 4.29 22.25
CA PRO A 35 -5.36 3.97 20.89
C PRO A 35 -4.63 4.72 19.77
N PHE A 36 -4.47 6.05 19.93
CA PHE A 36 -3.78 6.91 18.98
C PHE A 36 -2.58 7.56 19.66
N VAL A 37 -1.38 7.13 19.31
CA VAL A 37 -0.15 7.57 19.96
C VAL A 37 1.06 7.41 19.05
N SER A 38 2.00 8.35 19.14
CA SER A 38 3.31 8.15 18.50
C SER A 38 4.08 7.09 19.28
N THR A 39 4.45 6.02 18.60
CA THR A 39 5.25 4.92 19.14
C THR A 39 6.73 5.08 18.74
N PRO A 40 7.65 4.36 19.38
CA PRO A 40 9.06 4.32 18.96
C PRO A 40 9.19 3.89 17.48
N LEU A 41 8.32 3.00 17.02
CA LEU A 41 8.33 2.54 15.62
C LEU A 41 7.96 3.66 14.63
N HIS A 42 7.09 4.61 15.00
CA HIS A 42 6.83 5.79 14.16
C HIS A 42 8.09 6.65 13.99
N VAL A 43 8.88 6.79 15.06
CA VAL A 43 10.13 7.56 15.04
C VAL A 43 11.17 6.83 14.20
N ALA A 44 11.39 5.54 14.45
CA ALA A 44 12.30 4.72 13.65
C ALA A 44 11.95 4.76 12.16
N ALA A 45 10.66 4.76 11.81
CA ALA A 45 10.19 4.90 10.44
C ALA A 45 10.49 6.27 9.81
N VAL A 46 10.46 7.36 10.59
CA VAL A 46 10.84 8.71 10.10
C VAL A 46 12.33 8.79 9.77
N PHE A 47 13.17 8.10 10.56
CA PHE A 47 14.62 8.14 10.42
C PHE A 47 15.22 6.96 9.63
N GLY A 48 14.40 6.00 9.22
CA GLY A 48 14.87 4.83 8.47
C GLY A 48 15.66 3.81 9.31
N ASN A 49 15.46 3.78 10.63
CA ASN A 49 16.21 2.88 11.52
C ASN A 49 15.65 1.45 11.49
N ILE A 50 16.05 0.68 10.47
CA ILE A 50 15.53 -0.67 10.17
C ILE A 50 15.82 -1.66 11.31
N GLU A 51 17.05 -1.75 11.80
CA GLU A 51 17.42 -2.71 12.86
C GLU A 51 16.61 -2.46 14.14
N PHE A 52 16.51 -1.19 14.55
CA PHE A 52 15.68 -0.80 15.69
C PHE A 52 14.20 -1.13 15.47
N ALA A 53 13.69 -0.91 14.25
CA ALA A 53 12.31 -1.24 13.93
C ALA A 53 12.05 -2.74 13.99
N MET A 54 12.95 -3.57 13.47
CA MET A 54 12.82 -5.03 13.56
C MET A 54 12.84 -5.51 15.01
N GLU A 55 13.73 -4.94 15.83
CA GLU A 55 13.77 -5.26 17.25
C GLU A 55 12.48 -4.83 17.99
N MET A 56 11.98 -3.63 17.68
CA MET A 56 10.72 -3.14 18.21
C MET A 56 9.54 -4.02 17.80
N LEU A 57 9.52 -4.54 16.57
CA LEU A 57 8.50 -5.46 16.08
C LEU A 57 8.57 -6.82 16.77
N ASN A 58 9.76 -7.33 17.07
CA ASN A 58 9.94 -8.56 17.85
C ASN A 58 9.35 -8.41 19.26
N LEU A 59 9.59 -7.26 19.91
CA LEU A 59 9.10 -6.98 21.25
C LEU A 59 7.60 -6.65 21.28
N LYS A 60 7.12 -5.88 20.29
CA LYS A 60 5.76 -5.34 20.27
C LYS A 60 5.19 -5.23 18.85
N PRO A 61 4.76 -6.35 18.24
CA PRO A 61 4.24 -6.38 16.86
C PRO A 61 3.05 -5.43 16.61
N SER A 62 2.24 -5.14 17.64
CA SER A 62 1.07 -4.25 17.53
C SER A 62 1.43 -2.83 17.07
N PHE A 63 2.68 -2.38 17.29
CA PHE A 63 3.13 -1.06 16.88
C PHE A 63 3.17 -0.88 15.35
N ALA A 64 3.30 -1.96 14.57
CA ALA A 64 3.38 -1.90 13.11
C ALA A 64 2.13 -1.24 12.47
N ARG A 65 0.97 -1.45 13.08
CA ARG A 65 -0.34 -1.03 12.56
C ARG A 65 -0.96 0.12 13.35
N LYS A 66 -0.33 0.53 14.46
CA LYS A 66 -0.85 1.57 15.34
C LYS A 66 -0.81 2.92 14.62
N LEU A 67 -1.84 3.75 14.83
CA LEU A 67 -1.88 5.10 14.26
C LEU A 67 -1.42 6.11 15.31
N ASN A 68 -0.63 7.10 14.89
CA ASN A 68 -0.34 8.27 15.71
C ASN A 68 -1.54 9.23 15.78
N THR A 69 -1.39 10.33 16.52
CA THR A 69 -2.45 11.35 16.69
C THR A 69 -2.80 12.10 15.40
N SER A 70 -1.95 12.04 14.38
CA SER A 70 -2.22 12.55 13.03
C SER A 70 -2.96 11.53 12.14
N GLY A 71 -3.19 10.31 12.63
CA GLY A 71 -3.84 9.23 11.91
C GLY A 71 -2.93 8.47 10.96
N TYR A 72 -1.61 8.48 11.17
CA TYR A 72 -0.65 7.77 10.31
C TYR A 72 -0.05 6.58 11.05
N SER A 73 0.14 5.47 10.34
CA SER A 73 0.96 4.35 10.83
C SER A 73 2.45 4.61 10.60
N PRO A 74 3.36 3.82 11.20
CA PRO A 74 4.80 3.94 10.91
C PRO A 74 5.11 3.90 9.42
N LEU A 75 4.48 2.98 8.66
CA LEU A 75 4.73 2.84 7.23
C LEU A 75 4.27 4.06 6.42
N HIS A 76 3.20 4.77 6.84
CA HIS A 76 2.83 6.03 6.19
C HIS A 76 3.94 7.08 6.34
N LEU A 77 4.51 7.19 7.55
CA LEU A 77 5.57 8.17 7.81
C LEU A 77 6.85 7.82 7.06
N ALA A 78 7.22 6.54 6.97
CA ALA A 78 8.37 6.12 6.17
C ALA A 78 8.24 6.53 4.70
N VAL A 79 7.05 6.35 4.10
CA VAL A 79 6.76 6.79 2.73
C VAL A 79 6.81 8.33 2.62
N GLU A 80 6.23 9.06 3.58
CA GLU A 80 6.29 10.53 3.59
C GLU A 80 7.73 11.06 3.70
N LYS A 81 8.59 10.33 4.41
CA LYS A 81 9.99 10.68 4.66
C LYS A 81 11.00 10.02 3.72
N GLU A 82 10.52 9.40 2.64
CA GLU A 82 11.37 8.84 1.59
C GLU A 82 12.35 7.77 2.08
N GLN A 83 11.95 7.02 3.12
CA GLN A 83 12.75 5.94 3.69
C GLN A 83 12.50 4.65 2.92
N SER A 84 12.88 4.60 1.64
CA SER A 84 12.56 3.48 0.73
C SER A 84 13.03 2.13 1.24
N ASP A 85 14.27 2.02 1.73
CA ASP A 85 14.80 0.76 2.28
C ASP A 85 14.00 0.28 3.49
N PHE A 86 13.55 1.22 4.34
CA PHE A 86 12.69 0.93 5.47
C PHE A 86 11.33 0.42 4.99
N VAL A 87 10.72 1.07 4.00
CA VAL A 87 9.44 0.65 3.41
C VAL A 87 9.55 -0.78 2.88
N SER A 88 10.57 -1.07 2.06
CA SER A 88 10.81 -2.41 1.52
C SER A 88 10.94 -3.46 2.63
N HIS A 89 11.77 -3.22 3.65
CA HIS A 89 11.92 -4.17 4.77
C HIS A 89 10.61 -4.43 5.51
N MET A 90 9.81 -3.39 5.75
CA MET A 90 8.52 -3.55 6.41
C MET A 90 7.50 -4.30 5.53
N LEU A 91 7.50 -4.07 4.21
CA LEU A 91 6.62 -4.78 3.26
C LEU A 91 6.97 -6.27 3.17
N TRP A 92 8.25 -6.63 3.17
CA TRP A 92 8.67 -8.04 3.21
C TRP A 92 8.40 -8.71 4.54
N HIS A 93 8.46 -7.97 5.65
CA HIS A 93 8.09 -8.50 6.96
C HIS A 93 6.58 -8.79 7.05
N ASP A 94 5.72 -7.85 6.63
CA ASP A 94 4.27 -8.02 6.56
C ASP A 94 3.69 -7.15 5.45
N GLY A 95 3.39 -7.75 4.29
CA GLY A 95 2.82 -7.05 3.14
C GLY A 95 1.48 -6.38 3.45
N GLY A 96 0.75 -6.88 4.44
CA GLY A 96 -0.52 -6.30 4.89
C GLY A 96 -0.38 -4.95 5.60
N LEU A 97 0.85 -4.49 5.90
CA LEU A 97 1.11 -3.13 6.40
C LEU A 97 0.80 -2.06 5.35
N SER A 98 0.94 -2.39 4.07
CA SER A 98 0.60 -1.49 2.95
C SER A 98 -0.87 -1.11 2.87
N ARG A 99 -1.74 -1.90 3.52
CA ARG A 99 -3.20 -1.78 3.53
C ARG A 99 -3.75 -1.06 4.76
N VAL A 100 -2.88 -0.65 5.70
CA VAL A 100 -3.31 0.00 6.94
C VAL A 100 -3.97 1.34 6.59
N LYS A 101 -5.24 1.51 6.95
CA LYS A 101 -5.97 2.75 6.68
C LYS A 101 -5.65 3.80 7.74
N GLY A 102 -4.98 4.85 7.32
CA GLY A 102 -4.74 6.05 8.11
C GLY A 102 -5.83 7.11 7.94
N ARG A 103 -5.42 8.37 8.10
CA ARG A 103 -6.29 9.54 7.93
C ARG A 103 -6.93 9.53 6.54
N ASN A 104 -8.23 9.84 6.48
CA ASN A 104 -9.05 9.81 5.25
C ASN A 104 -9.07 8.43 4.55
N GLY A 105 -8.78 7.35 5.28
CA GLY A 105 -8.74 6.00 4.69
C GLY A 105 -7.61 5.79 3.68
N VAL A 106 -6.67 6.73 3.58
CA VAL A 106 -5.46 6.61 2.77
C VAL A 106 -4.60 5.51 3.39
N THR A 107 -3.95 4.71 2.55
CA THR A 107 -3.05 3.63 2.97
C THR A 107 -1.61 3.99 2.58
N PRO A 108 -0.58 3.32 3.13
CA PRO A 108 0.77 3.51 2.64
C PRO A 108 0.91 3.23 1.13
N PHE A 109 0.19 2.23 0.61
CA PHE A 109 0.14 1.97 -0.83
C PHE A 109 -0.42 3.15 -1.64
N HIS A 110 -1.50 3.79 -1.16
CA HIS A 110 -2.03 5.00 -1.79
C HIS A 110 -1.00 6.14 -1.80
N LEU A 111 -0.21 6.31 -0.73
CA LEU A 111 0.84 7.33 -0.67
C LEU A 111 1.95 7.07 -1.69
N LEU A 112 2.43 5.83 -1.82
CA LEU A 112 3.41 5.45 -2.84
C LEU A 112 2.92 5.80 -4.25
N VAL A 113 1.64 5.50 -4.52
CA VAL A 113 1.00 5.85 -5.80
C VAL A 113 0.95 7.36 -6.02
N ILE A 114 0.55 8.15 -5.01
CA ILE A 114 0.47 9.62 -5.11
C ILE A 114 1.86 10.24 -5.31
N ARG A 115 2.89 9.68 -4.67
CA ARG A 115 4.28 10.15 -4.78
C ARG A 115 4.92 9.80 -6.12
N GLY A 116 4.49 8.70 -6.74
CA GLY A 116 5.06 8.24 -8.00
C GLY A 116 6.19 7.22 -7.83
N ASP A 117 6.27 6.54 -6.69
CA ASP A 117 7.36 5.62 -6.36
C ASP A 117 7.08 4.23 -6.98
N ASP A 118 7.30 4.09 -8.29
CA ASP A 118 6.89 2.95 -9.11
C ASP A 118 7.54 1.61 -8.70
N ASP A 119 8.80 1.63 -8.27
CA ASP A 119 9.50 0.45 -7.73
C ASP A 119 8.82 -0.09 -6.46
N LEU A 120 8.53 0.79 -5.50
CA LEU A 120 7.86 0.42 -4.25
C LEU A 120 6.39 0.05 -4.46
N VAL A 121 5.72 0.64 -5.45
CA VAL A 121 4.39 0.20 -5.89
C VAL A 121 4.45 -1.23 -6.40
N ALA A 122 5.43 -1.57 -7.26
CA ALA A 122 5.60 -2.93 -7.76
C ALA A 122 5.90 -3.92 -6.63
N GLU A 123 6.78 -3.56 -5.70
CA GLU A 123 7.12 -4.38 -4.53
C GLU A 123 5.90 -4.61 -3.62
N CYS A 124 5.10 -3.57 -3.40
CA CYS A 124 3.87 -3.66 -2.63
C CYS A 124 2.84 -4.59 -3.30
N LEU A 125 2.72 -4.57 -4.62
CA LEU A 125 1.82 -5.46 -5.37
C LEU A 125 2.29 -6.93 -5.34
N ILE A 126 3.60 -7.16 -5.17
CA ILE A 126 4.16 -8.52 -5.01
C ILE A 126 3.89 -9.04 -3.59
N THR A 127 4.12 -8.21 -2.57
CA THR A 127 3.99 -8.59 -1.15
C THR A 127 2.54 -8.58 -0.66
N SER A 128 1.68 -7.75 -1.22
CA SER A 128 0.23 -7.74 -0.96
C SER A 128 -0.58 -7.37 -2.22
N PRO A 129 -0.84 -8.35 -3.11
CA PRO A 129 -1.69 -8.21 -4.30
C PRO A 129 -3.02 -7.48 -4.06
N GLU A 130 -3.64 -7.72 -2.92
CA GLU A 130 -4.96 -7.21 -2.59
C GLU A 130 -4.97 -5.69 -2.46
N CYS A 131 -3.83 -5.04 -2.18
CA CYS A 131 -3.73 -3.59 -1.92
C CYS A 131 -4.30 -2.74 -3.07
N ILE A 132 -4.29 -3.27 -4.29
CA ILE A 132 -4.87 -2.64 -5.47
C ILE A 132 -6.39 -2.40 -5.37
N GLU A 133 -7.08 -3.16 -4.52
CA GLU A 133 -8.53 -3.04 -4.29
C GLU A 133 -8.89 -1.99 -3.24
N ASP A 134 -7.91 -1.53 -2.45
CA ASP A 134 -8.18 -0.61 -1.36
C ASP A 134 -8.68 0.72 -1.89
N VAL A 135 -9.52 1.35 -1.07
CA VAL A 135 -10.06 2.68 -1.35
C VAL A 135 -10.00 3.57 -0.13
N ASN A 136 -9.77 4.85 -0.41
CA ASN A 136 -9.87 5.93 0.57
C ASN A 136 -11.36 6.27 0.88
N VAL A 137 -11.59 7.30 1.70
CA VAL A 137 -12.95 7.74 2.07
C VAL A 137 -13.78 8.22 0.87
N ASP A 138 -13.11 8.76 -0.16
CA ASP A 138 -13.72 9.20 -1.42
C ASP A 138 -13.96 8.04 -2.40
N ARG A 139 -13.77 6.80 -1.95
CA ARG A 139 -13.89 5.56 -2.73
C ARG A 139 -12.92 5.46 -3.91
N GLN A 140 -11.86 6.27 -3.90
CA GLN A 140 -10.80 6.24 -4.91
C GLN A 140 -9.82 5.12 -4.59
N ASN A 141 -9.51 4.30 -5.61
CA ASN A 141 -8.43 3.32 -5.56
C ASN A 141 -7.14 3.89 -6.19
N ALA A 142 -6.08 3.08 -6.20
CA ALA A 142 -4.79 3.44 -6.78
C ALA A 142 -4.85 3.98 -8.23
N LEU A 143 -5.73 3.45 -9.08
CA LEU A 143 -5.87 3.94 -10.46
C LEU A 143 -6.40 5.37 -10.54
N HIS A 144 -7.37 5.72 -9.67
CA HIS A 144 -7.87 7.10 -9.58
C HIS A 144 -6.75 8.04 -9.14
N LEU A 145 -6.03 7.65 -8.08
CA LEU A 145 -4.96 8.46 -7.51
C LEU A 145 -3.82 8.68 -8.50
N ALA A 146 -3.42 7.65 -9.26
CA ALA A 146 -2.38 7.78 -10.28
C ALA A 146 -2.76 8.80 -11.36
N VAL A 147 -3.99 8.74 -11.89
CA VAL A 147 -4.49 9.68 -12.90
C VAL A 147 -4.63 11.10 -12.35
N MET A 148 -5.16 11.25 -11.13
CA MET A 148 -5.35 12.56 -10.52
C MET A 148 -4.03 13.29 -10.27
N ASN A 149 -2.97 12.55 -9.93
CA ASN A 149 -1.64 13.10 -9.62
C ASN A 149 -0.63 12.98 -10.78
N ASP A 150 -1.10 12.68 -12.00
CA ASP A 150 -0.27 12.63 -13.21
C ASP A 150 0.91 11.63 -13.09
N ARG A 151 0.65 10.46 -12.48
CA ARG A 151 1.63 9.38 -12.24
C ARG A 151 1.50 8.29 -13.29
N PHE A 152 1.92 8.60 -14.51
CA PHE A 152 1.75 7.71 -15.65
C PHE A 152 2.57 6.41 -15.53
N GLU A 153 3.80 6.48 -15.04
CA GLU A 153 4.68 5.33 -14.84
C GLU A 153 4.09 4.35 -13.82
N VAL A 154 3.59 4.87 -12.70
CA VAL A 154 2.84 4.09 -11.70
C VAL A 154 1.57 3.49 -12.32
N LEU A 155 0.84 4.26 -13.15
CA LEU A 155 -0.32 3.74 -13.85
C LEU A 155 0.06 2.54 -14.73
N GLN A 156 1.20 2.60 -15.44
CA GLN A 156 1.71 1.47 -16.23
C GLN A 156 2.04 0.25 -15.35
N VAL A 157 2.64 0.44 -14.17
CA VAL A 157 2.90 -0.64 -13.22
C VAL A 157 1.58 -1.30 -12.76
N LEU A 158 0.62 -0.50 -12.30
CA LEU A 158 -0.69 -0.99 -11.81
C LEU A 158 -1.43 -1.77 -12.91
N THR A 159 -1.45 -1.22 -14.11
CA THR A 159 -2.20 -1.77 -15.24
C THR A 159 -1.52 -3.01 -15.84
N GLY A 160 -0.20 -3.00 -15.97
CA GLY A 160 0.58 -4.17 -16.36
C GLY A 160 0.51 -5.30 -15.32
N TRP A 161 0.38 -4.97 -14.03
CA TRP A 161 0.09 -5.96 -12.99
C TRP A 161 -1.31 -6.57 -13.16
N ILE A 162 -2.33 -5.73 -13.39
CA ILE A 162 -3.71 -6.18 -13.67
C ILE A 162 -3.76 -7.13 -14.87
N GLN A 163 -3.12 -6.78 -15.98
CA GLN A 163 -3.08 -7.61 -17.20
C GLN A 163 -2.44 -8.99 -16.96
N ARG A 164 -1.44 -9.07 -16.08
CA ARG A 164 -0.79 -10.33 -15.72
C ARG A 164 -1.68 -11.19 -14.82
N MET A 165 -2.43 -10.57 -13.90
CA MET A 165 -3.30 -11.26 -12.95
C MET A 165 -4.68 -11.65 -13.53
N SER A 166 -5.15 -10.93 -14.55
CA SER A 166 -6.47 -11.15 -15.16
C SER A 166 -6.65 -12.52 -15.82
N GLN A 167 -5.57 -13.30 -16.01
CA GLN A 167 -5.65 -14.67 -16.53
C GLN A 167 -6.40 -15.64 -15.62
N LYS A 168 -6.55 -15.33 -14.33
CA LYS A 168 -7.23 -16.20 -13.35
C LYS A 168 -8.60 -15.68 -12.91
N ASP A 169 -8.76 -14.35 -12.81
CA ASP A 169 -9.94 -13.71 -12.22
C ASP A 169 -10.34 -12.40 -12.94
N ALA A 170 -10.34 -12.42 -14.29
CA ALA A 170 -10.53 -11.24 -15.15
C ALA A 170 -11.78 -10.42 -14.81
N TYR A 171 -12.93 -11.09 -14.68
CA TYR A 171 -14.21 -10.46 -14.38
C TYR A 171 -14.22 -9.74 -13.03
N TYR A 172 -13.56 -10.33 -12.04
CA TYR A 172 -13.52 -9.80 -10.68
C TYR A 172 -12.65 -8.54 -10.61
N ILE A 173 -11.46 -8.57 -11.22
CA ILE A 173 -10.54 -7.41 -11.27
C ILE A 173 -11.16 -6.26 -12.06
N GLU A 174 -11.85 -6.56 -13.17
CA GLU A 174 -12.51 -5.52 -13.96
C GLU A 174 -13.55 -4.75 -13.14
N ASN A 175 -14.41 -5.45 -12.39
CA ASN A 175 -15.48 -4.81 -11.65
C ASN A 175 -15.01 -4.13 -10.36
N ARG A 176 -14.06 -4.73 -9.63
CA ARG A 176 -13.62 -4.22 -8.32
C ARG A 176 -12.51 -3.17 -8.42
N VAL A 177 -11.74 -3.16 -9.50
CA VAL A 177 -10.57 -2.29 -9.66
C VAL A 177 -10.76 -1.31 -10.83
N LEU A 178 -10.91 -1.80 -12.07
CA LEU A 178 -10.98 -0.93 -13.26
C LEU A 178 -12.28 -0.09 -13.34
N ASN A 179 -13.41 -0.73 -13.04
CA ASN A 179 -14.74 -0.11 -13.05
C ASN A 179 -15.14 0.46 -11.68
N LYS A 180 -14.22 0.45 -10.71
CA LYS A 180 -14.49 1.04 -9.40
C LYS A 180 -14.86 2.50 -9.60
N ARG A 181 -15.97 2.91 -8.98
CA ARG A 181 -16.43 4.29 -8.97
C ARG A 181 -16.06 4.95 -7.67
N ASP A 182 -15.53 6.17 -7.77
CA ASP A 182 -15.34 7.07 -6.65
C ASP A 182 -16.68 7.64 -6.14
N PHE A 183 -16.61 8.58 -5.19
CA PHE A 183 -17.79 9.21 -4.60
C PHE A 183 -18.65 9.99 -5.61
N ASP A 184 -18.03 10.55 -6.65
CA ASP A 184 -18.69 11.30 -7.72
C ASP A 184 -19.14 10.40 -8.88
N PHE A 185 -19.10 9.08 -8.68
CA PHE A 185 -19.44 8.05 -9.65
C PHE A 185 -18.49 7.97 -10.86
N ASN A 186 -17.32 8.60 -10.78
CA ASN A 186 -16.30 8.53 -11.82
C ASN A 186 -15.46 7.27 -11.64
N THR A 187 -15.07 6.66 -12.76
CA THR A 187 -13.97 5.69 -12.77
C THR A 187 -12.67 6.41 -13.11
N ALA A 188 -11.52 5.78 -12.87
CA ALA A 188 -10.23 6.34 -13.27
C ALA A 188 -10.17 6.73 -14.77
N LEU A 189 -10.86 5.99 -15.64
CA LEU A 189 -10.99 6.34 -17.07
C LEU A 189 -11.82 7.61 -17.29
N HIS A 190 -12.91 7.82 -16.54
CA HIS A 190 -13.66 9.08 -16.63
C HIS A 190 -12.78 10.28 -16.25
N LEU A 191 -11.97 10.13 -15.19
CA LEU A 191 -11.02 11.16 -14.77
C LEU A 191 -9.95 11.43 -15.83
N ALA A 192 -9.38 10.38 -16.44
CA ALA A 192 -8.39 10.53 -17.51
C ALA A 192 -8.96 11.26 -18.73
N ALA A 193 -10.18 10.90 -19.15
CA ALA A 193 -10.87 11.56 -20.25
C ALA A 193 -11.19 13.03 -19.91
N TYR A 194 -11.64 13.33 -18.69
CA TYR A 194 -11.92 14.69 -18.24
C TYR A 194 -10.67 15.57 -18.22
N LYS A 195 -9.52 15.02 -17.80
CA LYS A 195 -8.21 15.71 -17.83
C LYS A 195 -7.62 15.82 -19.25
N ASN A 196 -8.27 15.21 -20.26
CA ASN A 196 -7.73 15.05 -21.62
C ASN A 196 -6.35 14.35 -21.61
N ASP A 197 -6.13 13.43 -20.68
CA ASP A 197 -4.94 12.58 -20.61
C ASP A 197 -5.10 11.42 -21.59
N GLN A 198 -4.57 11.63 -22.81
CA GLN A 198 -4.64 10.66 -23.88
C GLN A 198 -3.84 9.39 -23.56
N GLN A 199 -2.71 9.52 -22.84
CA GLN A 199 -1.85 8.39 -22.51
C GLN A 199 -2.56 7.46 -21.53
N ALA A 200 -3.07 7.99 -20.41
CA ALA A 200 -3.82 7.19 -19.45
C ALA A 200 -5.10 6.60 -20.06
N SER A 201 -5.84 7.39 -20.85
CA SER A 201 -7.04 6.91 -21.53
C SER A 201 -6.73 5.72 -22.45
N PHE A 202 -5.66 5.82 -23.23
CA PHE A 202 -5.21 4.74 -24.11
C PHE A 202 -4.82 3.48 -23.33
N THR A 203 -4.05 3.62 -22.24
CA THR A 203 -3.68 2.50 -21.37
C THR A 203 -4.91 1.75 -20.84
N PHE A 204 -5.96 2.47 -20.41
CA PHE A 204 -7.21 1.83 -19.98
C PHE A 204 -7.94 1.10 -21.11
N PHE A 205 -7.94 1.63 -22.33
CA PHE A 205 -8.53 0.94 -23.49
C PHE A 205 -7.79 -0.36 -23.81
N GLU A 206 -6.45 -0.35 -23.78
CA GLU A 206 -5.64 -1.55 -24.04
C GLU A 206 -5.95 -2.67 -23.04
N ILE A 207 -5.98 -2.38 -21.74
CA ILE A 207 -6.26 -3.40 -20.73
C ILE A 207 -7.67 -3.99 -20.89
N ARG A 208 -8.67 -3.14 -21.17
CA ARG A 208 -10.05 -3.62 -21.38
C ARG A 208 -10.13 -4.54 -22.59
N PHE A 209 -9.46 -4.17 -23.67
CA PHE A 209 -9.38 -5.02 -24.85
C PHE A 209 -8.72 -6.36 -24.49
N SER A 210 -7.58 -6.35 -23.80
CA SER A 210 -6.90 -7.58 -23.36
C SER A 210 -7.78 -8.46 -22.48
N ILE A 211 -8.49 -7.90 -21.49
CA ILE A 211 -9.39 -8.65 -20.62
C ILE A 211 -10.54 -9.28 -21.41
N SER A 212 -11.17 -8.53 -22.32
CA SER A 212 -12.29 -9.00 -23.15
C SER A 212 -11.90 -10.16 -24.09
N CYS A 213 -10.68 -10.12 -24.64
CA CYS A 213 -10.16 -11.19 -25.48
C CYS A 213 -9.97 -12.50 -24.68
N LEU A 214 -9.54 -12.42 -23.42
CA LEU A 214 -9.34 -13.59 -22.56
C LEU A 214 -10.65 -14.26 -22.15
N GLU A 215 -11.70 -13.49 -21.88
CA GLU A 215 -13.03 -14.06 -21.63
C GLU A 215 -13.59 -14.82 -22.84
N THR A 216 -13.25 -14.38 -24.06
CA THR A 216 -13.71 -15.02 -25.29
C THR A 216 -12.99 -16.35 -25.53
N ILE A 217 -11.69 -16.44 -25.21
CA ILE A 217 -10.88 -17.66 -25.36
C ILE A 217 -11.28 -18.72 -24.32
N THR A 218 -11.49 -18.32 -23.07
CA THR A 218 -11.86 -19.24 -21.98
C THR A 218 -13.27 -19.82 -22.09
N LYS A 219 -14.15 -19.20 -22.89
CA LYS A 219 -15.52 -19.66 -23.18
C LYS A 219 -15.63 -20.52 -24.45
N MET A 220 -14.54 -20.78 -25.18
CA MET A 220 -14.57 -21.73 -26.30
C MET A 220 -14.77 -23.16 -25.77
N PRO A 221 -15.82 -23.90 -26.20
CA PRO A 221 -16.01 -25.27 -25.77
C PRO A 221 -14.84 -26.12 -26.27
N VAL A 222 -14.20 -26.86 -25.37
CA VAL A 222 -13.21 -27.89 -25.74
C VAL A 222 -13.96 -28.91 -26.59
N GLY A 223 -13.79 -28.83 -27.91
CA GLY A 223 -14.41 -29.75 -28.86
C GLY A 223 -13.93 -31.17 -28.59
N GLY A 224 -14.70 -31.92 -27.80
CA GLY A 224 -14.53 -33.35 -27.63
C GLY A 224 -14.85 -34.05 -28.95
N ALA A 225 -13.81 -34.39 -29.70
CA ALA A 225 -13.88 -35.42 -30.72
C ALA A 225 -13.63 -36.77 -30.03
N GLU A 226 -14.70 -37.46 -29.64
CA GLU A 226 -14.64 -38.91 -29.43
C GLU A 226 -14.73 -39.59 -30.80
N PRO A 227 -13.75 -40.43 -31.19
CA PRO A 227 -13.89 -41.27 -32.37
C PRO A 227 -14.73 -42.50 -32.02
N SER A 228 -15.72 -42.75 -32.89
CA SER A 228 -16.60 -43.93 -32.96
C SER A 228 -15.85 -45.25 -33.14
#